data_AF-X0WK49-F1
#
_entry.id   AF-X0WK49-F1
#
_cell.length_a   1.000
_cell.length_b   1.000
_cell.length_c   1.000
_cell.angle_alpha   90.00
_cell.angle_beta   90.00
_cell.angle_gamma   90.00
#
_symmetry.space_group_name_H-M   'P 1'
#
loop_
_entity.id
_entity.type
_entity.pdbx_description
1 polymer ?
#
loop_
_entity_poly.entity_id
_entity_poly.type
_entity_poly.pdbx_seq_one_letter_code
_entity_poly.pdbx_strand_id
1 'polypeptide(L)'
;DKEAGVAYVRLSGFQGDSNRELERALEQARAAGMKGLVLDIRHNPGGLLNAAVAAVGNFIGEGEVVSTRGRGESESPERVAGPGTYKDIPMVVLVNEHSASGSEILSGALQDYGRAGVLGERTFGKGLVQHVRPLKRGARLKLTTALYYLPSGRTPHKVPDAERWGVDPDWEVKLTPKEFGRVIEREREANIIHNEDADAAAEPLSEEDREKLLAALKVDDEEDEDGPLLLSEADIELLESDPCEAPDTDPQLETALLLIRVKLAADVPWPQ
;
A
#
# COMPACT_ATOMS: atom_id res chain seq x y z
N ASP A 1 -12.37 -13.36 5.22
CA ASP A 1 -13.57 -13.78 5.97
C ASP A 1 -14.36 -14.80 5.15
N LYS A 2 -14.28 -16.09 5.53
CA LYS A 2 -14.96 -17.17 4.80
C LYS A 2 -16.49 -17.14 4.97
N GLU A 3 -16.98 -16.66 6.11
CA GLU A 3 -18.42 -16.64 6.40
C GLU A 3 -19.12 -15.55 5.59
N ALA A 4 -18.54 -14.34 5.55
CA ALA A 4 -19.08 -13.25 4.73
C ALA A 4 -18.68 -13.34 3.25
N GLY A 5 -17.72 -14.20 2.90
CA GLY A 5 -17.17 -14.30 1.54
C GLY A 5 -16.29 -13.11 1.17
N VAL A 6 -15.56 -12.52 2.12
CA VAL A 6 -14.64 -11.40 1.85
C VAL A 6 -13.22 -11.94 1.66
N ALA A 7 -12.64 -11.66 0.49
CA ALA A 7 -11.25 -11.98 0.19
C ALA A 7 -10.33 -10.85 0.67
N TYR A 8 -9.14 -11.23 1.11
CA TYR A 8 -8.04 -10.31 1.39
C TYR A 8 -6.94 -10.60 0.38
N VAL A 9 -6.48 -9.56 -0.32
CA VAL A 9 -5.40 -9.65 -1.30
C VAL A 9 -4.40 -8.55 -0.97
N ARG A 10 -3.15 -8.93 -0.74
CA ARG A 10 -2.04 -7.99 -0.56
C ARG A 10 -1.30 -7.79 -1.87
N LEU A 11 -1.11 -6.54 -2.27
CA LEU A 11 -0.29 -6.15 -3.41
C LEU A 11 0.87 -5.29 -2.90
N SER A 12 2.07 -5.87 -2.82
CA SER A 12 3.26 -5.25 -2.22
C SER A 12 4.09 -4.41 -3.17
N GLY A 13 3.82 -4.46 -4.48
CA GLY A 13 4.55 -3.69 -5.49
C GLY A 13 3.93 -3.78 -6.87
N PHE A 14 4.38 -2.89 -7.76
CA PHE A 14 3.96 -2.87 -9.16
C PHE A 14 5.14 -3.23 -10.08
N GLN A 15 5.31 -4.51 -10.35
CA GLN A 15 6.32 -5.07 -11.25
C GLN A 15 5.68 -5.55 -12.56
N GLY A 16 6.52 -6.01 -13.50
CA GLY A 16 6.06 -6.42 -14.84
C GLY A 16 4.96 -7.50 -14.82
N ASP A 17 5.02 -8.42 -13.86
CA ASP A 17 4.07 -9.54 -13.73
C ASP A 17 2.98 -9.31 -12.67
N SER A 18 3.03 -8.20 -11.92
CA SER A 18 2.15 -7.99 -10.75
C SER A 18 0.67 -7.98 -11.09
N ASN A 19 0.27 -7.43 -12.24
CA ASN A 19 -1.14 -7.47 -12.65
C ASN A 19 -1.62 -8.90 -12.94
N ARG A 20 -0.77 -9.73 -13.57
CA ARG A 20 -1.11 -11.14 -13.86
C ARG A 20 -1.24 -11.94 -12.57
N GLU A 21 -0.40 -11.67 -11.57
CA GLU A 21 -0.48 -12.29 -10.25
C GLU A 21 -1.73 -11.85 -9.49
N LEU A 22 -2.06 -10.55 -9.55
CA LEU A 22 -3.31 -10.02 -9.01
C LEU A 22 -4.53 -10.68 -9.65
N GLU A 23 -4.58 -10.77 -10.99
CA GLU A 23 -5.67 -11.45 -11.71
C GLU A 23 -5.85 -12.90 -11.26
N ARG A 24 -4.75 -13.65 -11.11
CA ARG A 24 -4.78 -15.03 -10.60
C ARG A 24 -5.31 -15.10 -9.18
N ALA A 25 -4.88 -14.22 -8.29
CA ALA A 25 -5.36 -14.17 -6.91
C ALA A 25 -6.86 -13.84 -6.84
N LEU A 26 -7.32 -12.89 -7.65
CA LEU A 26 -8.73 -12.51 -7.74
C LEU A 26 -9.58 -13.63 -8.36
N GLU A 27 -9.05 -14.37 -9.34
CA GLU A 27 -9.73 -15.52 -9.94
C GLU A 27 -9.90 -16.66 -8.92
N GLN A 28 -8.85 -16.95 -8.15
CA GLN A 28 -8.91 -17.92 -7.05
C GLN A 28 -9.92 -17.51 -5.98
N ALA A 29 -9.91 -16.23 -5.58
CA ALA A 29 -10.86 -15.68 -4.64
C ALA A 29 -12.30 -15.80 -5.16
N ARG A 30 -12.53 -15.46 -6.43
CA ARG A 30 -13.84 -15.58 -7.09
C ARG A 30 -14.31 -17.03 -7.14
N ALA A 31 -13.44 -17.96 -7.51
CA ALA A 31 -13.73 -19.39 -7.52
C ALA A 31 -14.08 -19.92 -6.11
N ALA A 32 -13.47 -19.34 -5.07
CA ALA A 32 -13.78 -19.61 -3.66
C ALA A 32 -15.05 -18.89 -3.14
N GLY A 33 -15.79 -18.19 -4.00
CA GLY A 33 -17.05 -17.53 -3.64
C GLY A 33 -16.92 -16.11 -3.09
N MET A 34 -15.88 -15.38 -3.49
CA MET A 34 -15.68 -13.97 -3.12
C MET A 34 -16.91 -13.11 -3.48
N LYS A 35 -17.41 -12.40 -2.48
CA LYS A 35 -18.48 -11.40 -2.54
C LYS A 35 -17.96 -9.98 -2.25
N GLY A 36 -16.86 -9.84 -1.52
CA GLY A 36 -16.22 -8.56 -1.24
C GLY A 36 -14.69 -8.70 -1.20
N LEU A 37 -13.98 -7.58 -1.35
CA LEU A 37 -12.52 -7.55 -1.45
C LEU A 37 -11.91 -6.48 -0.54
N VAL A 38 -10.97 -6.89 0.32
CA VAL A 38 -9.99 -5.98 0.91
C VAL A 38 -8.71 -6.08 0.07
N LEU A 39 -8.34 -4.97 -0.59
CA LEU A 39 -7.09 -4.86 -1.32
C LEU A 39 -6.08 -4.08 -0.46
N ASP A 40 -5.07 -4.77 0.05
CA ASP A 40 -4.07 -4.18 0.91
C ASP A 40 -2.84 -3.73 0.11
N ILE A 41 -2.61 -2.41 0.09
CA ILE A 41 -1.45 -1.77 -0.52
C ILE A 41 -0.63 -0.96 0.51
N ARG A 42 -0.80 -1.26 1.82
CA ARG A 42 0.06 -0.72 2.87
C ARG A 42 1.51 -1.15 2.62
N HIS A 43 2.43 -0.22 2.84
CA HIS A 43 3.86 -0.40 2.60
C HIS A 43 4.24 -0.72 1.14
N ASN A 44 3.35 -0.47 0.17
CA ASN A 44 3.66 -0.60 -1.26
C ASN A 44 4.25 0.72 -1.82
N PRO A 45 5.55 0.78 -2.16
CA PRO A 45 6.22 2.00 -2.62
C PRO A 45 5.88 2.37 -4.07
N GLY A 46 4.98 1.62 -4.71
CA GLY A 46 4.59 1.77 -6.10
C GLY A 46 5.39 0.84 -7.02
N GLY A 47 5.79 1.37 -8.18
CA GLY A 47 6.52 0.63 -9.19
C GLY A 47 6.18 1.13 -10.59
N LEU A 48 6.06 0.21 -11.54
CA LEU A 48 5.80 0.51 -12.94
C LEU A 48 4.39 1.09 -13.15
N LEU A 49 4.33 2.22 -13.86
CA LEU A 49 3.07 2.92 -14.16
C LEU A 49 2.06 2.02 -14.89
N ASN A 50 2.51 1.31 -15.93
CA ASN A 50 1.67 0.41 -16.71
C ASN A 50 1.07 -0.73 -15.86
N ALA A 51 1.82 -1.25 -14.88
CA ALA A 51 1.32 -2.27 -13.96
C ALA A 51 0.23 -1.70 -13.03
N ALA A 52 0.39 -0.45 -12.55
CA ALA A 52 -0.64 0.22 -11.76
C ALA A 52 -1.90 0.51 -12.58
N VAL A 53 -1.76 1.02 -13.81
CA VAL A 53 -2.87 1.26 -14.73
C VAL A 53 -3.62 -0.03 -15.04
N ALA A 54 -2.92 -1.12 -15.33
CA ALA A 54 -3.52 -2.43 -15.56
C ALA A 54 -4.27 -2.94 -14.31
N ALA A 55 -3.68 -2.78 -13.12
CA ALA A 55 -4.31 -3.17 -11.87
C ALA A 55 -5.66 -2.45 -11.65
N VAL A 56 -5.74 -1.14 -11.91
CA VAL A 56 -7.00 -0.37 -11.86
C VAL A 56 -8.02 -0.89 -12.87
N GLY A 57 -7.57 -1.31 -14.06
CA GLY A 57 -8.42 -1.88 -15.12
C GLY A 57 -9.26 -3.09 -14.70
N ASN A 58 -8.82 -3.84 -13.69
CA ASN A 58 -9.60 -4.94 -13.12
C ASN A 58 -10.93 -4.48 -12.49
N PHE A 59 -11.02 -3.22 -12.08
CA PHE A 59 -12.08 -2.72 -11.20
C PHE A 59 -12.98 -1.64 -11.80
N ILE A 60 -12.57 -0.89 -12.83
CA ILE A 60 -13.37 0.22 -13.39
C ILE A 60 -13.91 -0.03 -14.82
N GLY A 61 -13.42 -1.05 -15.52
CA GLY A 61 -13.85 -1.35 -16.88
C GLY A 61 -13.25 -0.42 -17.93
N GLU A 62 -13.82 0.78 -18.08
CA GLU A 62 -13.33 1.80 -19.02
C GLU A 62 -13.22 3.15 -18.31
N GLY A 63 -12.11 3.86 -18.55
CA GLY A 63 -11.92 5.19 -17.99
C GLY A 63 -10.46 5.64 -18.05
N GLU A 64 -10.26 6.92 -17.74
CA GLU A 64 -8.93 7.46 -17.46
C GLU A 64 -8.49 7.02 -16.07
N VAL A 65 -7.27 6.51 -15.95
CA VAL A 65 -6.71 6.10 -14.65
C VAL A 65 -5.84 7.21 -14.08
N VAL A 66 -5.02 7.81 -14.93
CA VAL A 66 -4.07 8.85 -14.55
C VAL A 66 -3.67 9.61 -15.79
N SER A 67 -3.41 10.91 -15.67
CA SER A 67 -2.76 11.67 -16.72
C SER A 67 -1.41 12.22 -16.25
N THR A 68 -0.53 12.47 -17.19
CA THR A 68 0.78 13.07 -16.93
C THR A 68 0.86 14.44 -17.59
N ARG A 69 1.38 15.44 -16.85
CA ARG A 69 1.62 16.79 -17.38
C ARG A 69 3.07 17.19 -17.15
N GLY A 70 3.82 17.27 -18.24
CA GLY A 70 5.21 17.70 -18.28
C GLY A 70 5.35 19.20 -18.56
N ARG A 71 6.57 19.73 -18.39
CA ARG A 71 6.86 21.15 -18.66
C ARG A 71 6.83 21.42 -20.17
N GLY A 72 5.75 22.02 -20.67
CA GLY A 72 5.58 22.35 -22.09
C GLY A 72 5.13 21.18 -22.97
N GLU A 73 4.75 20.06 -22.36
CA GLU A 73 4.16 18.91 -23.05
C GLU A 73 2.63 18.94 -22.92
N SER A 74 1.94 18.38 -23.91
CA SER A 74 0.49 18.15 -23.81
C SER A 74 0.21 17.08 -22.76
N GLU A 75 -0.95 17.16 -22.12
CA GLU A 75 -1.42 16.13 -21.20
C GLU A 75 -1.47 14.76 -21.90
N SER A 76 -0.84 13.76 -21.27
CA SER A 76 -0.84 12.38 -21.77
C SER A 76 -1.64 11.49 -20.81
N PRO A 77 -2.92 11.20 -21.12
CA PRO A 77 -3.76 10.35 -20.29
C PRO A 77 -3.47 8.87 -20.54
N GLU A 78 -3.35 8.10 -19.47
CA GLU A 78 -3.36 6.64 -19.46
C GLU A 78 -4.78 6.16 -19.17
N ARG A 79 -5.30 5.31 -20.05
CA ARG A 79 -6.69 4.83 -20.01
C ARG A 79 -6.73 3.32 -20.02
N VAL A 80 -7.75 2.78 -19.37
CA VAL A 80 -8.11 1.37 -19.46
C VAL A 80 -9.39 1.24 -20.27
N ALA A 81 -9.45 0.16 -21.05
CA ALA A 81 -10.64 -0.24 -21.78
C ALA A 81 -10.73 -1.76 -21.72
N GLY A 82 -11.62 -2.27 -20.88
CA GLY A 82 -11.78 -3.69 -20.61
C GLY A 82 -13.11 -4.00 -19.92
N PRO A 83 -13.40 -5.28 -19.65
CA PRO A 83 -14.68 -5.68 -19.08
C PRO A 83 -14.90 -5.15 -17.65
N GLY A 84 -13.80 -4.83 -16.93
CA GLY A 84 -13.84 -4.52 -15.51
C GLY A 84 -14.35 -5.72 -14.73
N THR A 85 -13.64 -6.85 -14.85
CA THR A 85 -14.09 -8.18 -14.39
C THR A 85 -14.62 -8.19 -12.96
N TYR A 86 -14.07 -7.32 -12.11
CA TYR A 86 -14.42 -7.22 -10.70
C TYR A 86 -15.14 -5.92 -10.35
N LYS A 87 -15.66 -5.16 -11.31
CA LYS A 87 -16.25 -3.83 -11.06
C LYS A 87 -17.48 -3.83 -10.15
N ASP A 88 -18.19 -4.95 -10.09
CA ASP A 88 -19.42 -5.10 -9.29
C ASP A 88 -19.16 -5.69 -7.89
N ILE A 89 -17.91 -5.99 -7.54
CA ILE A 89 -17.53 -6.53 -6.23
C ILE A 89 -17.26 -5.37 -5.26
N PRO A 90 -18.01 -5.23 -4.14
CA PRO A 90 -17.67 -4.31 -3.06
C PRO A 90 -16.22 -4.43 -2.62
N MET A 91 -15.50 -3.30 -2.56
CA MET A 91 -14.09 -3.32 -2.18
C MET A 91 -13.66 -2.13 -1.31
N VAL A 92 -12.71 -2.41 -0.42
CA VAL A 92 -11.96 -1.41 0.36
C VAL A 92 -10.48 -1.55 0.03
N VAL A 93 -9.78 -0.42 -0.11
CA VAL A 93 -8.33 -0.36 -0.30
C VAL A 93 -7.68 0.11 0.99
N LEU A 94 -6.76 -0.69 1.55
CA LEU A 94 -5.97 -0.29 2.72
C LEU A 94 -4.71 0.46 2.27
N VAL A 95 -4.49 1.64 2.84
CA VAL A 95 -3.37 2.53 2.54
C VAL A 95 -2.68 3.01 3.80
N ASN A 96 -1.41 3.39 3.68
CA ASN A 96 -0.68 4.07 4.73
C ASN A 96 0.34 5.07 4.16
N GLU A 97 1.11 5.71 5.04
CA GLU A 97 2.14 6.69 4.71
C GLU A 97 3.27 6.15 3.83
N HIS A 98 3.41 4.83 3.74
CA HIS A 98 4.38 4.14 2.87
C HIS A 98 3.79 3.73 1.51
N SER A 99 2.47 3.85 1.32
CA SER A 99 1.83 3.68 0.02
C SER A 99 2.21 4.86 -0.89
N ALA A 100 2.93 4.61 -1.99
CA ALA A 100 3.46 5.68 -2.85
C ALA A 100 3.31 5.40 -4.36
N SER A 101 3.36 6.46 -5.18
CA SER A 101 3.47 6.37 -6.64
C SER A 101 2.35 5.53 -7.28
N GLY A 102 2.65 4.31 -7.75
CA GLY A 102 1.63 3.42 -8.35
C GLY A 102 0.49 3.09 -7.38
N SER A 103 0.78 3.00 -6.09
CA SER A 103 -0.22 2.79 -5.03
C SER A 103 -1.20 3.96 -4.94
N GLU A 104 -0.70 5.19 -5.08
CA GLU A 104 -1.51 6.42 -5.02
C GLU A 104 -2.33 6.61 -6.29
N ILE A 105 -1.81 6.16 -7.43
CA ILE A 105 -2.58 6.08 -8.69
C ILE A 105 -3.73 5.08 -8.52
N LEU A 106 -3.45 3.90 -7.98
CA LEU A 106 -4.48 2.88 -7.78
C LEU A 106 -5.56 3.31 -6.79
N SER A 107 -5.18 3.71 -5.57
CA SER A 107 -6.15 4.12 -4.55
C SER A 107 -6.88 5.39 -4.96
N GLY A 108 -6.16 6.38 -5.49
CA GLY A 108 -6.71 7.66 -5.91
C GLY A 108 -7.69 7.54 -7.08
N ALA A 109 -7.35 6.75 -8.10
CA ALA A 109 -8.27 6.53 -9.23
C ALA A 109 -9.54 5.80 -8.79
N LEU A 110 -9.41 4.75 -7.97
CA LEU A 110 -10.56 4.00 -7.47
C LEU A 110 -11.45 4.86 -6.56
N GLN A 111 -10.85 5.73 -5.73
CA GLN A 111 -11.58 6.69 -4.92
C GLN A 111 -12.31 7.73 -5.77
N ASP A 112 -11.63 8.32 -6.76
CA ASP A 112 -12.20 9.36 -7.63
C ASP A 112 -13.41 8.84 -8.45
N TYR A 113 -13.43 7.55 -8.79
CA TYR A 113 -14.58 6.89 -9.42
C TYR A 113 -15.69 6.50 -8.44
N GLY A 114 -15.52 6.70 -7.12
CA GLY A 114 -16.38 6.13 -6.10
C GLY A 114 -16.43 4.59 -6.16
N ARG A 115 -15.39 3.97 -6.73
CA ARG A 115 -15.35 2.53 -6.97
C ARG A 115 -14.99 1.76 -5.71
N ALA A 116 -14.07 2.28 -4.91
CA ALA A 116 -13.61 1.66 -3.68
C ALA A 116 -13.63 2.67 -2.53
N GLY A 117 -13.92 2.20 -1.32
CA GLY A 117 -13.59 2.95 -0.12
C GLY A 117 -12.09 2.85 0.17
N VAL A 118 -11.45 3.95 0.54
CA VAL A 118 -10.05 4.00 0.96
C VAL A 118 -9.99 4.13 2.49
N LEU A 119 -9.22 3.28 3.14
CA LEU A 119 -9.12 3.23 4.60
C LEU A 119 -7.66 3.13 5.05
N GLY A 120 -7.33 3.76 6.18
CA GLY A 120 -6.03 3.66 6.83
C GLY A 120 -5.46 5.04 7.11
N GLU A 121 -4.27 5.32 6.59
CA GLU A 121 -3.56 6.59 6.79
C GLU A 121 -3.19 7.24 5.46
N ARG A 122 -3.02 8.57 5.47
CA ARG A 122 -2.67 9.35 4.26
C ARG A 122 -1.43 8.78 3.58
N THR A 123 -1.47 8.68 2.25
CA THR A 123 -0.35 8.18 1.44
C THR A 123 0.85 9.13 1.35
N PHE A 124 1.97 8.62 0.84
CA PHE A 124 3.27 9.30 0.86
C PHE A 124 3.31 10.68 0.17
N GLY A 125 2.65 10.84 -0.98
CA GLY A 125 2.66 12.07 -1.78
C GLY A 125 3.63 12.08 -2.96
N LYS A 126 3.91 10.93 -3.58
CA LYS A 126 4.88 10.79 -4.68
C LYS A 126 4.18 10.80 -6.04
N GLY A 127 3.65 11.96 -6.42
CA GLY A 127 3.03 12.20 -7.73
C GLY A 127 3.99 12.54 -8.87
N LEU A 128 5.23 12.04 -8.88
CA LEU A 128 6.27 12.42 -9.86
C LEU A 128 6.54 11.33 -10.90
N VAL A 129 6.63 11.71 -12.17
CA VAL A 129 7.09 10.85 -13.27
C VAL A 129 8.61 10.98 -13.41
N GLN A 130 9.31 9.86 -13.34
CA GLN A 130 10.77 9.82 -13.51
C GLN A 130 11.16 8.94 -14.69
N HIS A 131 11.99 9.45 -15.58
CA HIS A 131 12.57 8.70 -16.68
C HIS A 131 14.05 8.41 -16.42
N VAL A 132 14.47 7.17 -16.70
CA VAL A 132 15.87 6.78 -16.69
C VAL A 132 16.40 6.86 -18.13
N ARG A 133 17.27 7.84 -18.39
CA ARG A 133 17.94 8.03 -19.69
C ARG A 133 19.33 7.41 -19.65
N PRO A 134 19.69 6.53 -20.60
CA PRO A 134 21.06 6.04 -20.70
C PRO A 134 22.00 7.18 -21.13
N LEU A 135 23.19 7.22 -20.54
CA LEU A 135 24.26 8.14 -20.88
C LEU A 135 25.48 7.37 -21.43
N LYS A 136 26.48 8.11 -21.91
CA LYS A 136 27.76 7.52 -22.34
C LYS A 136 28.42 6.77 -21.17
N ARG A 137 29.22 5.75 -21.51
CA ARG A 137 30.01 4.93 -20.56
C ARG A 137 29.16 4.19 -19.51
N GLY A 138 27.92 3.82 -19.83
CA GLY A 138 27.08 3.00 -18.96
C GLY A 138 26.39 3.76 -17.82
N ALA A 139 26.62 5.07 -17.69
CA ALA A 139 25.90 5.90 -16.74
C ALA A 139 24.41 6.00 -17.09
N ARG A 140 23.56 6.28 -16.10
CA ARG A 140 22.12 6.49 -16.26
C ARG A 140 21.70 7.75 -15.52
N LEU A 141 20.87 8.58 -16.14
CA LEU A 141 20.29 9.77 -15.54
C LEU A 141 18.84 9.49 -15.20
N LYS A 142 18.48 9.60 -13.91
CA LYS A 142 17.09 9.56 -13.47
C LYS A 142 16.57 10.99 -13.36
N LEU A 143 15.69 11.39 -14.28
CA LEU A 143 15.18 12.75 -14.38
C LEU A 143 13.67 12.77 -14.16
N THR A 144 13.23 13.62 -13.24
CA THR A 144 11.81 13.93 -13.05
C THR A 144 11.36 14.89 -14.15
N THR A 145 10.27 14.56 -14.84
CA THR A 145 9.85 15.28 -16.06
C THR A 145 8.41 15.77 -16.03
N ALA A 146 7.54 15.09 -15.27
CA ALA A 146 6.12 15.38 -15.21
C ALA A 146 5.53 15.06 -13.83
N LEU A 147 4.31 15.55 -13.62
CA LEU A 147 3.45 15.22 -12.48
C LEU A 147 2.31 14.30 -12.93
N TYR A 148 1.90 13.39 -12.04
CA TYR A 148 0.67 12.62 -12.17
C TYR A 148 -0.54 13.44 -11.71
N TYR A 149 -1.65 13.25 -12.42
CA TYR A 149 -2.97 13.78 -12.08
C TYR A 149 -3.97 12.62 -12.09
N LEU A 150 -4.75 12.51 -11.03
CA LEU A 150 -5.81 11.52 -10.88
C LEU A 150 -7.05 11.93 -11.71
N PRO A 151 -8.05 11.06 -11.90
CA PRO A 151 -9.23 11.35 -12.73
C PRO A 151 -10.00 12.61 -12.32
N SER A 152 -10.00 12.97 -11.02
CA SER A 152 -10.57 14.23 -10.52
C SER A 152 -9.78 15.49 -10.92
N GLY A 153 -8.60 15.33 -11.53
CA GLY A 153 -7.68 16.41 -11.87
C GLY A 153 -6.77 16.86 -10.72
N ARG A 154 -6.87 16.24 -9.54
CA ARG A 154 -5.95 16.50 -8.41
C ARG A 154 -4.61 15.78 -8.61
N THR A 155 -3.54 16.34 -8.07
CA THR A 155 -2.23 15.67 -8.03
C THR A 155 -1.95 15.14 -6.63
N PRO A 156 -1.47 13.89 -6.48
CA PRO A 156 -1.04 13.39 -5.18
C PRO A 156 0.33 13.97 -4.78
N HIS A 157 1.02 14.75 -5.63
CA HIS A 157 2.37 15.20 -5.30
C HIS A 157 2.41 16.19 -4.12
N LYS A 158 3.21 15.86 -3.11
CA LYS A 158 3.51 16.75 -1.99
C LYS A 158 4.45 17.88 -2.43
N VAL A 159 3.95 19.11 -2.41
CA VAL A 159 4.76 20.33 -2.56
C VAL A 159 4.86 21.05 -1.20
N PRO A 160 5.89 21.88 -0.96
CA PRO A 160 6.15 22.49 0.35
C PRO A 160 4.94 23.22 0.96
N ASP A 161 4.14 23.88 0.13
CA ASP A 161 2.97 24.67 0.55
C ASP A 161 1.63 23.95 0.30
N ALA A 162 1.64 22.65 0.01
CA ALA A 162 0.39 21.91 -0.22
C ALA A 162 -0.33 21.63 1.10
N GLU A 163 -1.55 22.15 1.23
CA GLU A 163 -2.47 21.78 2.31
C GLU A 163 -2.92 20.31 2.20
N ARG A 164 -2.99 19.79 0.96
CA ARG A 164 -3.43 18.42 0.65
C ARG A 164 -2.46 17.76 -0.32
N TRP A 165 -2.01 16.56 0.03
CA TRP A 165 -1.16 15.72 -0.82
C TRP A 165 -1.52 14.25 -0.66
N GLY A 166 -0.98 13.42 -1.54
CA GLY A 166 -1.28 11.99 -1.57
C GLY A 166 -2.77 11.72 -1.81
N VAL A 167 -3.22 10.61 -1.25
CA VAL A 167 -4.59 10.15 -1.21
C VAL A 167 -4.97 10.10 0.26
N ASP A 168 -5.91 10.98 0.64
CA ASP A 168 -6.54 10.91 1.96
C ASP A 168 -7.49 9.72 1.99
N PRO A 169 -7.46 8.90 3.06
CA PRO A 169 -8.46 7.85 3.21
C PRO A 169 -9.84 8.46 3.48
N ASP A 170 -10.88 7.77 3.01
CA ASP A 170 -12.28 8.12 3.35
C ASP A 170 -12.54 7.89 4.84
N TRP A 171 -11.86 6.89 5.43
CA TRP A 171 -11.83 6.64 6.86
C TRP A 171 -10.39 6.57 7.36
N GLU A 172 -10.00 7.58 8.13
CA GLU A 172 -8.72 7.62 8.81
C GLU A 172 -8.76 6.73 10.06
N VAL A 173 -7.87 5.74 10.11
CA VAL A 173 -7.69 4.84 11.26
C VAL A 173 -6.20 4.80 11.58
N LYS A 174 -5.79 5.63 12.53
CA LYS A 174 -4.40 5.68 12.99
C LYS A 174 -4.11 4.54 13.94
N LEU A 175 -2.96 3.92 13.78
CA LEU A 175 -2.48 2.90 14.70
C LEU A 175 -1.70 3.57 15.83
N THR A 176 -1.91 3.12 17.05
CA THR A 176 -0.96 3.38 18.13
C THR A 176 0.37 2.69 17.81
N PRO A 177 1.52 3.16 18.29
CA PRO A 177 2.76 2.50 17.91
C PRO A 177 2.89 1.06 18.43
N LYS A 178 2.17 0.68 19.49
CA LYS A 178 2.01 -0.73 19.89
C LYS A 178 1.24 -1.55 18.86
N GLU A 179 0.08 -1.05 18.41
CA GLU A 179 -0.70 -1.70 17.36
C GLU A 179 0.11 -1.79 16.06
N PHE A 180 0.82 -0.73 15.70
CA PHE A 180 1.73 -0.73 14.56
C PHE A 180 2.79 -1.82 14.67
N GLY A 181 3.48 -1.92 15.82
CA GLY A 181 4.46 -2.97 16.08
C GLY A 181 3.86 -4.37 15.92
N ARG A 182 2.68 -4.61 16.48
CA ARG A 182 1.96 -5.89 16.34
C ARG A 182 1.55 -6.20 14.90
N VAL A 183 1.06 -5.22 14.16
CA VAL A 183 0.70 -5.38 12.74
C VAL A 183 1.93 -5.76 11.92
N ILE A 184 3.06 -5.08 12.13
CA ILE A 184 4.32 -5.40 11.44
C ILE A 184 4.84 -6.80 11.81
N GLU A 185 4.79 -7.20 13.08
CA GLU A 185 5.15 -8.55 13.51
C GLU A 185 4.33 -9.61 12.77
N ARG A 186 3.01 -9.43 12.70
CA ARG A 186 2.10 -10.35 12.01
C ARG A 186 2.35 -10.39 10.52
N GLU A 187 2.56 -9.24 9.90
CA GLU A 187 2.90 -9.19 8.48
C GLU A 187 4.20 -9.95 8.21
N ARG A 188 5.20 -9.80 9.08
CA ARG A 188 6.46 -10.52 8.97
C ARG A 188 6.23 -12.02 9.09
N GLU A 189 5.51 -12.47 10.10
CA GLU A 189 5.17 -13.88 10.32
C GLU A 189 4.41 -14.48 9.13
N ALA A 190 3.39 -13.78 8.63
CA ALA A 190 2.60 -14.23 7.47
C ALA A 190 3.41 -14.28 6.17
N ASN A 191 4.45 -13.45 6.04
CA ASN A 191 5.31 -13.38 4.86
C ASN A 191 6.54 -14.29 4.95
N ILE A 192 6.83 -14.89 6.11
CA ILE A 192 7.86 -15.91 6.22
C ILE A 192 7.34 -17.16 5.52
N ILE A 193 8.02 -17.54 4.43
CA ILE A 193 7.82 -18.83 3.80
C ILE A 193 8.46 -19.85 4.74
N HIS A 194 7.65 -20.47 5.59
CA HIS A 194 8.07 -21.59 6.42
C HIS A 194 8.48 -22.74 5.50
N ASN A 195 9.77 -23.10 5.56
CA ASN A 195 10.24 -24.34 4.99
C ASN A 195 10.30 -25.34 6.16
N GLU A 196 9.30 -26.21 6.26
CA GLU A 196 9.14 -27.17 7.37
C GLU A 196 10.42 -28.00 7.60
N ASP A 197 11.18 -28.31 6.54
CA ASP A 197 12.45 -29.05 6.61
C ASP A 197 13.62 -28.21 7.16
N ALA A 198 13.61 -26.90 6.95
CA ALA A 198 14.65 -25.99 7.44
C ALA A 198 14.37 -25.52 8.87
N ASP A 199 13.10 -25.26 9.20
CA ASP A 199 12.67 -24.84 10.53
C ASP A 199 12.86 -25.97 11.57
N ALA A 200 12.68 -27.23 11.17
CA ALA A 200 12.99 -28.39 12.02
C ALA A 200 14.50 -28.62 12.23
N ALA A 201 15.35 -28.08 11.36
CA ALA A 201 16.81 -28.20 11.43
C ALA A 201 17.51 -26.96 12.03
N ALA A 202 16.76 -25.88 12.30
CA ALA A 202 17.28 -24.66 12.90
C ALA A 202 17.43 -24.84 14.41
N GLU A 203 18.67 -24.99 14.89
CA GLU A 203 18.93 -24.89 16.33
C GLU A 203 18.75 -23.42 16.78
N PRO A 204 18.12 -23.19 17.95
CA PRO A 204 17.98 -21.84 18.49
C PRO A 204 19.37 -21.24 18.72
N LEU A 205 19.55 -20.00 18.26
CA LEU A 205 20.78 -19.24 18.46
C LEU A 205 21.17 -19.24 19.94
N SER A 206 22.45 -19.51 20.24
CA SER A 206 22.96 -19.44 21.60
C SER A 206 22.81 -18.02 22.15
N GLU A 207 22.63 -17.88 23.46
CA GLU A 207 22.52 -16.54 24.08
C GLU A 207 23.73 -15.66 23.76
N GLU A 208 24.92 -16.27 23.64
CA GLU A 208 26.17 -15.58 23.31
C GLU A 208 26.19 -15.07 21.86
N ASP A 209 25.63 -15.83 20.91
CA ASP A 209 25.53 -15.41 19.51
C ASP A 209 24.45 -14.34 19.32
N ARG A 210 23.36 -14.41 20.09
CA ARG A 210 22.31 -13.38 20.12
C ARG A 210 22.87 -12.07 20.67
N GLU A 211 23.68 -12.13 21.72
CA GLU A 211 24.33 -10.96 22.32
C GLU A 211 25.38 -10.34 21.38
N LYS A 212 26.17 -11.16 20.67
CA LYS A 212 27.08 -10.68 19.61
C LYS A 212 26.36 -10.02 18.44
N LEU A 213 25.22 -10.57 18.01
CA LEU A 213 24.41 -9.96 16.94
C LEU A 213 23.83 -8.61 17.37
N LEU A 214 23.30 -8.54 18.60
CA LEU A 214 22.77 -7.32 19.19
C LEU A 214 23.86 -6.25 19.38
N ALA A 215 25.06 -6.65 19.77
CA ALA A 215 26.22 -5.75 19.85
C ALA A 215 26.68 -5.27 18.47
N ALA A 216 26.58 -6.09 17.43
CA ALA A 216 26.93 -5.71 16.05
C ALA A 216 25.90 -4.80 15.38
N LEU A 217 24.64 -4.83 15.84
CA LEU A 217 23.55 -3.97 15.35
C LEU A 217 23.54 -2.60 16.03
N LYS A 218 24.20 -2.44 17.18
CA LYS A 218 24.48 -1.14 17.80
C LYS A 218 25.61 -0.48 17.02
N VAL A 219 25.26 0.12 15.89
CA VAL A 219 26.15 1.07 15.20
C VAL A 219 26.16 2.34 16.05
N ASP A 220 27.36 2.85 16.35
CA ASP A 220 27.54 4.12 17.08
C ASP A 220 26.74 5.23 16.39
N ASP A 221 25.73 5.77 17.11
CA ASP A 221 24.88 6.91 16.72
C ASP A 221 25.69 8.23 16.75
N GLU A 222 26.76 8.30 15.98
CA GLU A 222 27.45 9.57 15.71
C GLU A 222 27.52 9.76 14.19
N GLU A 223 26.71 10.70 13.69
CA GLU A 223 26.64 11.23 12.32
C GLU A 223 25.60 10.57 11.38
N ASP A 224 24.32 10.97 11.50
CA ASP A 224 23.41 11.15 10.35
C ASP A 224 22.15 11.93 10.79
N GLU A 225 22.18 13.27 10.71
CA GLU A 225 21.02 14.15 11.00
C GLU A 225 19.86 14.01 9.97
N ASP A 226 20.00 13.16 8.95
CA ASP A 226 18.99 12.91 7.90
C ASP A 226 18.57 11.42 7.79
N GLY A 227 18.69 10.66 8.88
CA GLY A 227 18.15 9.29 8.98
C GLY A 227 16.61 9.28 9.14
N PRO A 228 15.93 8.18 8.75
CA PRO A 228 14.49 8.03 9.06
C PRO A 228 14.31 8.14 10.57
N LEU A 229 13.31 8.91 11.02
CA LEU A 229 12.98 9.13 12.43
C LEU A 229 12.91 7.78 13.18
N LEU A 230 14.00 7.40 13.83
CA LEU A 230 13.98 6.38 14.87
C LEU A 230 13.23 7.02 16.05
N LEU A 231 12.33 6.26 16.67
CA LEU A 231 11.59 6.69 17.86
C LEU A 231 12.61 7.20 18.89
N SER A 232 12.39 8.39 19.45
CA SER A 232 13.27 8.88 20.52
C SER A 232 13.17 7.96 21.74
N GLU A 233 14.18 7.95 22.62
CA GLU A 233 14.11 7.18 23.87
C GLU A 233 12.85 7.52 24.69
N ALA A 234 12.41 8.79 24.65
CA ALA A 234 11.18 9.24 25.30
C ALA A 234 9.92 8.67 24.63
N ASP A 235 9.91 8.50 23.30
CA ASP A 235 8.81 7.84 22.60
C ASP A 235 8.76 6.35 22.93
N ILE A 236 9.92 5.69 23.04
CA ILE A 236 10.02 4.28 23.45
C ILE A 236 9.49 4.10 24.88
N GLU A 237 9.91 4.94 25.82
CA GLU A 237 9.48 4.87 27.23
C GLU A 237 7.97 5.19 27.39
N LEU A 238 7.45 6.13 26.58
CA LEU A 238 6.02 6.42 26.49
C LEU A 238 5.23 5.22 25.93
N LEU A 239 5.80 4.49 24.97
CA LEU A 239 5.19 3.30 24.41
C LEU A 239 5.25 2.11 25.35
N GLU A 240 6.35 1.89 26.06
CA GLU A 240 6.44 0.82 27.04
C GLU A 240 5.52 1.06 28.24
N SER A 241 5.29 2.34 28.60
CA SER A 241 4.43 2.73 29.72
C SER A 241 2.93 2.78 29.40
N ASP A 242 2.51 2.64 28.14
CA ASP A 242 1.09 2.60 27.78
C ASP A 242 0.41 1.36 28.43
N PRO A 243 -0.59 1.52 29.31
CA PRO A 243 -1.25 0.39 29.96
C PRO A 243 -2.15 -0.42 29.00
N CYS A 244 -2.38 0.07 27.78
CA CYS A 244 -3.20 -0.60 26.79
C CYS A 244 -2.41 -1.73 26.11
N GLU A 245 -2.89 -2.96 26.23
CA GLU A 245 -2.42 -4.05 25.39
C GLU A 245 -2.98 -3.85 23.98
N ALA A 246 -2.11 -3.88 22.98
CA ALA A 246 -2.56 -3.83 21.59
C ALA A 246 -3.45 -5.05 21.32
N PRO A 247 -4.62 -4.86 20.69
CA PRO A 247 -5.51 -5.95 20.36
C PRO A 247 -4.79 -6.99 19.50
N ASP A 248 -5.20 -8.23 19.67
CA ASP A 248 -4.70 -9.35 18.87
C ASP A 248 -5.34 -9.36 17.46
N THR A 249 -5.76 -8.22 16.94
CA THR A 249 -6.32 -8.04 15.59
C THR A 249 -5.80 -6.75 14.99
N ASP A 250 -5.68 -6.71 13.66
CA ASP A 250 -5.32 -5.48 12.94
C ASP A 250 -6.55 -4.55 12.90
N PRO A 251 -6.52 -3.39 13.59
CA PRO A 251 -7.69 -2.50 13.67
C PRO A 251 -8.15 -1.95 12.31
N GLN A 252 -7.22 -1.70 11.40
CA GLN A 252 -7.54 -1.22 10.05
C GLN A 252 -8.22 -2.31 9.24
N LEU A 253 -7.70 -3.55 9.30
CA LEU A 253 -8.29 -4.70 8.62
C LEU A 253 -9.69 -5.02 9.17
N GLU A 254 -9.88 -5.02 10.49
CA GLU A 254 -11.20 -5.24 11.11
C GLU A 254 -12.22 -4.18 10.68
N THR A 255 -11.79 -2.92 10.64
CA THR A 255 -12.66 -1.83 10.18
C THR A 255 -13.03 -2.01 8.70
N ALA A 256 -12.08 -2.39 7.84
CA ALA A 256 -12.35 -2.67 6.44
C ALA A 256 -13.31 -3.86 6.25
N LEU A 257 -13.14 -4.93 7.03
CA LEU A 257 -14.05 -6.07 7.03
C LEU A 257 -15.47 -5.67 7.44
N LEU A 258 -15.61 -4.83 8.48
CA LEU A 258 -16.89 -4.30 8.92
C LEU A 258 -17.57 -3.47 7.81
N LEU A 259 -16.83 -2.57 7.17
CA LEU A 259 -17.37 -1.73 6.08
C LEU A 259 -17.86 -2.57 4.90
N ILE A 260 -17.10 -3.60 4.50
CA ILE A 260 -17.53 -4.51 3.43
C ILE A 260 -18.77 -5.30 3.84
N ARG A 261 -18.84 -5.80 5.08
CA ARG A 261 -20.03 -6.50 5.60
C ARG A 261 -21.27 -5.59 5.56
N VAL A 262 -21.13 -4.34 5.98
CA VAL A 262 -22.21 -3.34 5.89
C VAL A 262 -22.61 -3.09 4.44
N LYS A 263 -21.63 -2.92 3.54
CA LYS A 263 -21.88 -2.74 2.10
C LYS A 263 -22.61 -3.94 1.49
N LEU A 264 -22.24 -5.17 1.86
CA LEU A 264 -22.91 -6.39 1.40
C LEU A 264 -24.33 -6.54 1.94
N ALA A 265 -24.60 -6.04 3.15
CA ALA A 265 -25.92 -6.14 3.78
C ALA A 265 -26.90 -5.05 3.33
N ALA A 266 -26.41 -3.83 3.11
CA ALA A 266 -27.24 -2.64 2.91
C ALA A 266 -27.03 -1.92 1.57
N ASP A 267 -26.04 -2.34 0.77
CA ASP A 267 -25.68 -1.75 -0.54
C ASP A 267 -25.47 -0.22 -0.55
N VAL A 268 -25.02 0.35 0.58
CA VAL A 268 -24.78 1.79 0.74
C VAL A 268 -23.63 2.26 -0.17
N PRO A 269 -23.73 3.35 -0.95
CA PRO A 269 -22.61 3.81 -1.79
C PRO A 269 -21.37 4.18 -0.95
N TRP A 270 -20.19 4.12 -1.58
CA TRP A 270 -18.97 4.65 -0.96
C TRP A 270 -19.02 6.19 -0.87
N PRO A 271 -18.29 6.81 0.08
CA PRO A 271 -18.12 8.25 0.13
C PRO A 271 -17.57 8.80 -1.21
N GLN A 272 -17.96 10.04 -1.56
CA GLN A 272 -17.44 10.80 -2.71
C GLN A 272 -16.93 12.15 -2.25
#